data_AF-A0A2T9JHU4-F1
#
_entry.id   AF-A0A2T9JHU4-F1
#
_cell.length_a   1.000
_cell.length_b   1.000
_cell.length_c   1.000
_cell.angle_alpha   90.00
_cell.angle_beta   90.00
_cell.angle_gamma   90.00
#
_symmetry.space_group_name_H-M   'P 1'
#
loop_
_entity.id
_entity.type
_entity.pdbx_description
1 polymer ?
#
loop_
_entity_poly.entity_id
_entity_poly.type
_entity_poly.pdbx_seq_one_letter_code
_entity_poly.pdbx_strand_id
1 'polypeptide(L)'
;MVAALVSMMIAAASPACIITDSAARDSLRFGGHPAKAWTGVPAKPVLDTPDKRLFRTVLREGVAKGPNFAGHMTVVQWGCGTSCVAWAAVDARTGRVTKLPGADYMDTNRVGGMLHGVNFERGSRVIVLAGAPREDQARAGVYRYLWTGDGFRLLSFVPREKVCEPFEAP
;
A
#
# COMPACT_ATOMS: atom_id res chain seq x y z
N MET A 1 44.55 -25.40 -35.73
CA MET A 1 43.57 -24.36 -35.32
C MET A 1 42.19 -24.98 -35.25
N VAL A 2 41.65 -25.22 -34.06
CA VAL A 2 40.21 -25.46 -33.86
C VAL A 2 39.83 -24.66 -32.62
N ALA A 3 39.05 -23.59 -32.82
CA ALA A 3 38.63 -22.68 -31.75
C ALA A 3 37.42 -23.27 -31.01
N ALA A 4 37.50 -23.34 -29.69
CA ALA A 4 36.40 -23.76 -28.82
C ALA A 4 35.34 -22.65 -28.76
N LEU A 5 34.11 -22.98 -29.17
CA LEU A 5 32.94 -22.12 -29.00
C LEU A 5 32.48 -22.17 -27.54
N VAL A 6 32.75 -21.09 -26.80
CA VAL A 6 32.18 -20.88 -25.46
C VAL A 6 30.70 -20.51 -25.65
N SER A 7 29.82 -21.46 -25.37
CA SER A 7 28.37 -21.25 -25.37
C SER A 7 28.00 -20.38 -24.17
N MET A 8 27.78 -19.08 -24.41
CA MET A 8 27.37 -18.12 -23.41
C MET A 8 25.89 -18.35 -23.09
N MET A 9 25.60 -19.00 -21.95
CA MET A 9 24.23 -19.10 -21.45
C MET A 9 23.74 -17.69 -21.10
N ILE A 10 22.82 -17.16 -21.91
CA ILE A 10 22.07 -15.95 -21.58
C ILE A 10 21.12 -16.34 -20.44
N ALA A 11 21.43 -15.92 -19.23
CA ALA A 11 20.50 -15.99 -18.12
C ALA A 11 19.24 -15.20 -18.51
N ALA A 12 18.09 -15.86 -18.57
CA ALA A 12 16.81 -15.18 -18.74
C ALA A 12 16.62 -14.23 -17.55
N ALA A 13 16.84 -12.94 -17.77
CA ALA A 13 16.49 -11.92 -16.81
C ALA A 13 14.97 -11.98 -16.62
N SER A 14 14.52 -12.31 -15.42
CA SER A 14 13.12 -12.13 -15.01
C SER A 14 12.67 -10.75 -15.47
N PRO A 15 11.52 -10.60 -16.16
CA PRO A 15 11.12 -9.32 -16.71
C PRO A 15 10.95 -8.34 -15.54
N ALA A 16 11.91 -7.45 -15.40
CA ALA A 16 11.85 -6.37 -14.44
C ALA A 16 10.72 -5.45 -14.90
N CYS A 17 9.72 -5.22 -14.05
CA CYS A 17 8.73 -4.17 -14.26
C CYS A 17 9.48 -2.83 -14.27
N ILE A 18 9.91 -2.37 -15.44
CA ILE A 18 10.48 -1.04 -15.62
C ILE A 18 9.29 -0.11 -15.68
N ILE A 19 9.13 0.72 -14.64
CA ILE A 19 8.13 1.79 -14.62
C ILE A 19 8.58 2.86 -15.64
N THR A 20 8.21 2.68 -16.89
CA THR A 20 8.51 3.60 -18.00
C THR A 20 7.58 4.81 -17.99
N ASP A 21 6.36 4.62 -17.49
CA ASP A 21 5.34 5.66 -17.41
C ASP A 21 5.62 6.65 -16.27
N SER A 22 5.65 7.94 -16.60
CA SER A 22 5.88 9.00 -15.62
C SER A 22 4.74 9.11 -14.63
N ALA A 23 3.49 8.83 -15.01
CA ALA A 23 2.37 8.83 -14.08
C ALA A 23 2.47 7.68 -13.08
N ALA A 24 2.99 6.52 -13.49
CA ALA A 24 3.30 5.42 -12.60
C ALA A 24 4.47 5.78 -11.64
N ARG A 25 5.53 6.47 -12.07
CA ARG A 25 6.57 6.96 -11.13
C ARG A 25 6.07 8.04 -10.18
N ASP A 26 5.30 9.00 -10.71
CA ASP A 26 4.69 10.05 -9.90
C ASP A 26 3.65 9.48 -8.93
N SER A 27 3.04 8.34 -9.28
CA SER A 27 2.07 7.71 -8.40
C SER A 27 2.67 7.21 -7.08
N LEU A 28 3.99 6.99 -7.08
CA LEU A 28 4.77 6.53 -5.92
C LEU A 28 5.31 7.68 -5.07
N ARG A 29 5.21 8.92 -5.56
CA ARG A 29 5.70 10.08 -4.83
C ARG A 29 4.72 10.48 -3.73
N PHE A 30 5.25 10.75 -2.55
CA PHE A 30 4.50 11.25 -1.40
C PHE A 30 4.45 12.79 -1.31
N GLY A 31 5.18 13.48 -2.21
CA GLY A 31 5.30 14.94 -2.23
C GLY A 31 4.00 15.69 -2.53
N GLY A 32 3.98 17.00 -2.21
CA GLY A 32 2.85 17.90 -2.45
C GLY A 32 1.77 17.90 -1.35
N HIS A 33 1.87 17.00 -0.37
CA HIS A 33 0.87 16.85 0.69
C HIS A 33 1.50 16.65 2.08
N PRO A 34 2.26 17.62 2.60
CA PRO A 34 2.93 17.48 3.88
C PRO A 34 1.94 17.31 5.03
N ALA A 35 2.39 16.61 6.07
CA ALA A 35 1.69 16.41 7.32
C ALA A 35 2.52 16.92 8.49
N LYS A 36 1.87 17.64 9.41
CA LYS A 36 2.51 18.09 10.65
C LYS A 36 2.64 16.91 11.62
N ALA A 37 3.87 16.60 12.02
CA ALA A 37 4.12 15.60 13.04
C ALA A 37 3.36 15.93 14.34
N TRP A 38 2.70 14.92 14.90
CA TRP A 38 2.08 15.00 16.21
C TRP A 38 2.92 14.23 17.24
N THR A 39 2.89 14.72 18.47
CA THR A 39 3.59 14.17 19.62
C THR A 39 2.60 14.04 20.79
N GLY A 40 2.75 12.97 21.58
CA GLY A 40 1.89 12.70 22.72
C GLY A 40 1.73 11.20 22.93
N VAL A 41 0.92 10.83 23.93
CA VAL A 41 0.55 9.44 24.19
C VAL A 41 -0.63 9.08 23.28
N PRO A 42 -0.50 8.10 22.37
CA PRO A 42 -1.60 7.71 21.50
C PRO A 42 -2.84 7.26 22.28
N ALA A 43 -4.01 7.76 21.89
CA ALA A 43 -5.29 7.31 22.41
C ALA A 43 -5.52 5.83 22.08
N LYS A 44 -6.19 5.11 22.99
CA LYS A 44 -6.57 3.70 22.75
C LYS A 44 -7.52 3.61 21.54
N PRO A 45 -7.40 2.58 20.69
CA PRO A 45 -8.29 2.42 19.56
C PRO A 45 -9.75 2.26 20.02
N VAL A 46 -10.68 2.92 19.32
CA VAL A 46 -12.12 2.78 19.53
C VAL A 46 -12.59 1.49 18.87
N LEU A 47 -13.19 0.59 19.64
CA LEU A 47 -13.58 -0.78 19.24
C LEU A 47 -15.11 -0.98 19.23
N ASP A 48 -15.81 -0.06 18.59
CA ASP A 48 -17.28 0.02 18.52
C ASP A 48 -17.94 -1.04 17.61
N THR A 49 -17.23 -1.57 16.61
CA THR A 49 -17.76 -2.61 15.70
C THR A 49 -17.22 -4.02 16.02
N PRO A 50 -17.96 -5.10 15.66
CA PRO A 50 -17.48 -6.48 15.82
C PRO A 50 -16.12 -6.73 15.15
N ASP A 51 -15.93 -6.22 13.95
CA ASP A 51 -14.69 -6.31 13.19
C ASP A 51 -13.50 -5.66 13.93
N LYS A 52 -13.66 -4.45 14.47
CA LYS A 52 -12.62 -3.81 15.29
C LYS A 52 -12.33 -4.62 16.56
N ARG A 53 -13.35 -5.22 17.19
CA ARG A 53 -13.17 -6.08 18.38
C ARG A 53 -12.44 -7.39 18.06
N LEU A 54 -12.68 -7.96 16.88
CA LEU A 54 -11.99 -9.15 16.39
C LEU A 54 -10.48 -8.89 16.31
N PHE A 55 -10.09 -7.73 15.78
CA PHE A 55 -8.69 -7.33 15.60
C PHE A 55 -8.15 -6.40 16.70
N ARG A 56 -8.76 -6.42 17.90
CA ARG A 56 -8.40 -5.52 19.01
C ARG A 56 -6.93 -5.56 19.42
N THR A 57 -6.30 -6.73 19.36
CA THR A 57 -4.91 -6.92 19.81
C THR A 57 -3.95 -6.22 18.85
N VAL A 58 -4.04 -6.53 17.55
CA VAL A 58 -3.18 -5.91 16.53
C VAL A 58 -3.40 -4.40 16.44
N LEU A 59 -4.64 -3.91 16.63
CA LEU A 59 -4.92 -2.48 16.69
C LEU A 59 -4.22 -1.81 17.88
N ARG A 60 -4.27 -2.42 19.08
CA ARG A 60 -3.62 -1.89 20.28
C ARG A 60 -2.10 -1.91 20.16
N GLU A 61 -1.54 -3.02 19.68
CA GLU A 61 -0.10 -3.17 19.44
C GLU A 61 0.41 -2.20 18.39
N GLY A 62 -0.34 -2.01 17.30
CA GLY A 62 -0.05 -1.02 16.28
C GLY A 62 -0.01 0.39 16.86
N VAL A 63 -1.07 0.81 17.55
CA VAL A 63 -1.15 2.14 18.20
C VAL A 63 -0.03 2.36 19.21
N ALA A 64 0.37 1.33 19.96
CA ALA A 64 1.47 1.43 20.93
C ALA A 64 2.83 1.75 20.26
N LYS A 65 3.02 1.43 18.97
CA LYS A 65 4.21 1.83 18.20
C LYS A 65 4.21 3.31 17.79
N GLY A 66 3.07 3.98 17.88
CA GLY A 66 2.93 5.40 17.58
C GLY A 66 2.66 5.74 16.10
N PRO A 67 2.51 7.04 15.78
CA PRO A 67 2.14 7.49 14.44
C PRO A 67 3.22 7.23 13.39
N ASN A 68 2.81 6.70 12.24
CA ASN A 68 3.66 6.40 11.09
C ASN A 68 3.11 6.97 9.77
N PHE A 69 1.95 7.64 9.79
CA PHE A 69 1.27 8.20 8.62
C PHE A 69 0.61 9.55 8.97
N ALA A 70 0.52 10.47 8.00
CA ALA A 70 -0.20 11.75 8.13
C ALA A 70 0.12 12.54 9.41
N GLY A 71 1.32 12.38 9.95
CA GLY A 71 1.84 13.01 11.16
C GLY A 71 1.29 12.47 12.49
N HIS A 72 0.04 12.00 12.52
CA HIS A 72 -0.71 11.62 13.73
C HIS A 72 -1.49 10.30 13.59
N MET A 73 -1.46 9.66 12.42
CA MET A 73 -2.15 8.41 12.18
C MET A 73 -1.18 7.24 12.32
N THR A 74 -1.67 6.11 12.81
CA THR A 74 -0.97 4.84 12.82
C THR A 74 -1.66 3.88 11.86
N VAL A 75 -1.01 3.55 10.76
CA VAL A 75 -1.42 2.49 9.84
C VAL A 75 -1.04 1.14 10.46
N VAL A 76 -2.02 0.26 10.54
CA VAL A 76 -1.94 -1.09 11.11
C VAL A 76 -2.38 -2.08 10.04
N GLN A 77 -1.69 -3.22 9.96
CA GLN A 77 -1.95 -4.30 9.01
C GLN A 77 -2.23 -5.61 9.75
N TRP A 78 -3.10 -6.44 9.21
CA TRP A 78 -3.31 -7.84 9.63
C TRP A 78 -3.76 -8.71 8.45
N GLY A 79 -3.66 -10.03 8.60
CA GLY A 79 -4.16 -10.98 7.60
C GLY A 79 -5.68 -11.18 7.70
N CYS A 80 -6.34 -11.35 6.55
CA CYS A 80 -7.77 -11.67 6.46
C CYS A 80 -8.07 -13.08 5.93
N GLY A 81 -7.05 -13.86 5.58
CA GLY A 81 -7.17 -15.21 5.02
C GLY A 81 -5.97 -15.56 4.13
N THR A 82 -6.10 -16.60 3.30
CA THR A 82 -5.07 -17.02 2.34
C THR A 82 -4.86 -15.92 1.30
N SER A 83 -3.64 -15.37 1.21
CA SER A 83 -3.28 -14.29 0.25
C SER A 83 -4.03 -12.97 0.43
N CYS A 84 -4.69 -12.76 1.58
CA CYS A 84 -5.46 -11.56 1.87
C CYS A 84 -4.87 -10.78 3.05
N VAL A 85 -4.76 -9.47 2.88
CA VAL A 85 -4.34 -8.53 3.93
C VAL A 85 -5.33 -7.36 4.05
N ALA A 86 -5.48 -6.86 5.27
CA ALA A 86 -6.38 -5.78 5.62
C ALA A 86 -5.62 -4.70 6.39
N TRP A 87 -6.04 -3.45 6.23
CA TRP A 87 -5.42 -2.30 6.88
C TRP A 87 -6.44 -1.33 7.46
N ALA A 88 -6.03 -0.66 8.54
CA ALA A 88 -6.70 0.51 9.05
C ALA A 88 -5.70 1.57 9.51
N ALA A 89 -6.14 2.82 9.51
CA ALA A 89 -5.44 3.94 10.11
C ALA A 89 -6.15 4.34 11.41
N VAL A 90 -5.39 4.41 12.50
CA VAL A 90 -5.89 4.85 13.81
C VAL A 90 -5.39 6.26 14.09
N ASP A 91 -6.30 7.18 14.39
CA ASP A 91 -5.95 8.52 14.81
C ASP A 91 -5.39 8.51 16.24
N ALA A 92 -4.13 8.89 16.42
CA ALA A 92 -3.47 8.89 17.73
C ALA A 92 -4.06 9.92 18.71
N ARG A 93 -4.83 10.91 18.24
CA ARG A 93 -5.48 11.92 19.08
C ARG A 93 -6.79 11.43 19.67
N THR A 94 -7.55 10.67 18.89
CA THR A 94 -8.94 10.30 19.21
C THR A 94 -9.16 8.80 19.39
N GLY A 95 -8.23 7.96 18.91
CA GLY A 95 -8.39 6.51 18.85
C GLY A 95 -9.30 6.05 17.70
N ARG A 96 -9.81 6.96 16.86
CA ARG A 96 -10.73 6.62 15.78
C ARG A 96 -10.03 5.71 14.76
N VAL A 97 -10.60 4.52 14.57
CA VAL A 97 -10.13 3.53 13.58
C VAL A 97 -10.88 3.75 12.26
N THR A 98 -10.13 4.03 11.19
CA THR A 98 -10.63 4.24 9.84
C THR A 98 -10.06 3.18 8.90
N LYS A 99 -10.91 2.41 8.22
CA LYS A 99 -10.46 1.44 7.22
C LYS A 99 -9.87 2.17 6.01
N LEU A 100 -8.85 1.58 5.38
CA LEU A 100 -8.33 2.11 4.12
C LEU A 100 -9.30 1.74 2.97
N PRO A 101 -9.59 2.64 2.01
CA PRO A 101 -10.50 2.33 0.92
C PRO A 101 -9.97 1.21 0.04
N GLY A 102 -10.76 0.14 -0.12
CA GLY A 102 -10.37 -1.00 -0.95
C GLY A 102 -9.25 -1.87 -0.38
N ALA A 103 -8.77 -1.54 0.83
CA ALA A 103 -7.78 -2.30 1.61
C ALA A 103 -8.41 -2.88 2.90
N ASP A 104 -9.73 -2.97 2.93
CA ASP A 104 -10.49 -3.79 3.87
C ASP A 104 -10.24 -5.29 3.61
N TYR A 105 -10.06 -5.66 2.35
CA TYR A 105 -9.57 -6.96 1.87
C TYR A 105 -8.79 -6.70 0.57
N MET A 106 -7.49 -6.95 0.53
CA MET A 106 -6.70 -6.76 -0.70
C MET A 106 -5.84 -7.98 -0.98
N ASP A 107 -5.89 -8.43 -2.24
CA ASP A 107 -4.89 -9.34 -2.79
C ASP A 107 -3.66 -8.50 -3.16
N THR A 108 -2.56 -8.75 -2.46
CA THR A 108 -1.28 -8.07 -2.71
C THR A 108 -0.37 -8.83 -3.67
N ASN A 109 -0.67 -10.08 -3.99
CA ASN A 109 0.19 -10.97 -4.76
C ASN A 109 0.14 -10.72 -6.27
N ARG A 110 -0.71 -9.80 -6.76
CA ARG A 110 -1.04 -9.71 -8.20
C ARG A 110 -0.77 -8.36 -8.87
N VAL A 111 -0.15 -7.43 -8.14
CA VAL A 111 0.48 -6.24 -8.74
C VAL A 111 1.99 -6.49 -8.72
N GLY A 112 2.47 -7.23 -9.72
CA GLY A 112 3.88 -7.62 -9.83
C GLY A 112 4.84 -6.42 -9.79
N GLY A 113 6.09 -6.66 -9.37
CA GLY A 113 7.15 -5.64 -9.32
C GLY A 113 7.38 -4.99 -7.94
N MET A 114 8.09 -3.87 -7.88
CA MET A 114 8.53 -3.21 -6.63
C MET A 114 7.40 -2.54 -5.79
N LEU A 115 6.13 -2.65 -6.21
CA LEU A 115 5.02 -1.86 -5.66
C LEU A 115 4.11 -2.60 -4.68
N HIS A 116 4.48 -3.80 -4.25
CA HIS A 116 3.62 -4.65 -3.43
C HIS A 116 3.07 -3.93 -2.18
N GLY A 117 1.73 -3.94 -2.05
CA GLY A 117 1.04 -3.62 -0.80
C GLY A 117 0.73 -2.14 -0.60
N VAL A 118 0.96 -1.66 0.62
CA VAL A 118 0.55 -0.33 1.08
C VAL A 118 1.78 0.45 1.52
N ASN A 119 2.06 1.53 0.80
CA ASN A 119 3.23 2.39 0.99
C ASN A 119 2.80 3.76 1.51
N PHE A 120 3.47 4.26 2.55
CA PHE A 120 3.16 5.53 3.21
C PHE A 120 4.36 6.03 4.01
N GLU A 121 4.32 7.31 4.37
CA GLU A 121 5.29 7.93 5.26
C GLU A 121 4.60 8.84 6.29
N ARG A 122 5.25 9.05 7.42
CA ARG A 122 4.72 9.89 8.50
C ARG A 122 4.57 11.35 8.06
N GLY A 123 5.48 11.84 7.23
CA GLY A 123 5.53 13.23 6.77
C GLY A 123 4.50 13.59 5.70
N SER A 124 3.74 12.63 5.17
CA SER A 124 2.78 12.86 4.09
C SER A 124 1.37 12.42 4.46
N ARG A 125 0.39 13.11 3.89
CA ARG A 125 -1.02 12.73 3.93
C ARG A 125 -1.40 11.78 2.80
N VAL A 126 -0.47 11.38 1.94
CA VAL A 126 -0.69 10.44 0.84
C VAL A 126 -0.34 9.02 1.26
N ILE A 127 -1.25 8.09 1.00
CA ILE A 127 -1.03 6.65 1.09
C ILE A 127 -1.22 6.03 -0.29
N VAL A 128 -0.30 5.14 -0.66
CA VAL A 128 -0.26 4.47 -1.96
C VAL A 128 -0.59 3.00 -1.74
N LEU A 129 -1.59 2.48 -2.44
CA LEU A 129 -2.04 1.10 -2.34
C LEU A 129 -1.85 0.48 -3.72
N ALA A 130 -0.95 -0.49 -3.84
CA ALA A 130 -0.85 -1.33 -5.04
C ALA A 130 -1.37 -2.73 -4.72
N GLY A 131 -2.40 -3.12 -5.45
CA GLY A 131 -3.07 -4.40 -5.25
C GLY A 131 -4.33 -4.50 -6.11
N ALA A 132 -5.09 -5.56 -5.86
CA ALA A 132 -6.44 -5.72 -6.37
C ALA A 132 -7.43 -5.56 -5.19
N PRO A 133 -8.11 -4.41 -5.07
CA PRO A 133 -9.10 -4.19 -4.03
C PRO A 133 -10.19 -5.24 -4.04
N ARG A 134 -10.52 -5.81 -2.87
CA ARG A 134 -11.47 -6.91 -2.68
C ARG A 134 -11.24 -8.07 -3.65
N GLU A 135 -9.97 -8.35 -3.93
CA GLU A 135 -9.49 -9.44 -4.79
C GLU A 135 -9.98 -9.38 -6.25
N ASP A 136 -10.47 -8.22 -6.68
CA ASP A 136 -10.99 -7.99 -8.03
C ASP A 136 -9.86 -7.55 -8.97
N GLN A 137 -9.39 -8.49 -9.79
CA GLN A 137 -8.27 -8.26 -10.71
C GLN A 137 -8.58 -7.26 -11.83
N ALA A 138 -9.86 -7.05 -12.16
CA ALA A 138 -10.25 -5.99 -13.10
C ALA A 138 -10.00 -4.58 -12.53
N ARG A 139 -9.76 -4.50 -11.22
CA ARG A 139 -9.41 -3.27 -10.48
C ARG A 139 -7.96 -3.29 -10.00
N ALA A 140 -7.12 -4.18 -10.52
CA ALA A 140 -5.71 -4.18 -10.15
C ALA A 140 -5.03 -2.88 -10.60
N GLY A 141 -4.20 -2.31 -9.74
CA GLY A 141 -3.42 -1.12 -10.07
C GLY A 141 -2.86 -0.42 -8.84
N VAL A 142 -2.44 0.83 -9.03
CA VAL A 142 -1.88 1.70 -7.99
C VAL A 142 -2.88 2.81 -7.69
N TYR A 143 -3.37 2.83 -6.46
CA TYR A 143 -4.28 3.83 -5.93
C TYR A 143 -3.52 4.79 -5.02
N ARG A 144 -3.77 6.09 -5.18
CA ARG A 144 -3.30 7.11 -4.24
C ARG A 144 -4.48 7.73 -3.53
N TYR A 145 -4.45 7.71 -2.21
CA TYR A 145 -5.44 8.37 -1.39
C TYR A 145 -4.82 9.49 -0.57
N LEU A 146 -5.51 10.61 -0.48
CA LEU A 146 -5.22 11.70 0.44
C LEU A 146 -6.04 11.56 1.70
N TRP A 147 -5.38 11.62 2.86
CA TRP A 147 -6.04 11.84 4.14
C TRP A 147 -6.52 13.29 4.25
N THR A 148 -7.83 13.47 4.41
CA THR A 148 -8.50 14.78 4.54
C THR A 148 -8.73 15.20 5.99
N GLY A 149 -8.55 14.28 6.95
CA GLY A 149 -8.79 14.50 8.38
C GLY A 149 -10.00 13.70 8.89
N ASP A 150 -11.00 13.51 8.04
CA ASP A 150 -12.20 12.74 8.28
C ASP A 150 -12.20 11.40 7.53
N GLY A 151 -11.54 11.34 6.37
CA GLY A 151 -11.41 10.12 5.57
C GLY A 151 -10.32 10.16 4.51
N PHE A 152 -10.43 9.22 3.58
CA PHE A 152 -9.52 9.06 2.45
C PHE A 152 -10.22 9.46 1.16
N ARG A 153 -9.62 10.39 0.41
CA ARG A 153 -10.09 10.81 -0.91
C ARG A 153 -9.15 10.29 -1.99
N LEU A 154 -9.69 9.66 -3.04
CA LEU A 154 -8.89 9.21 -4.17
C LEU A 154 -8.26 10.43 -4.87
N LEU A 155 -6.94 10.45 -4.97
CA LEU A 155 -6.17 11.45 -5.73
C LEU A 155 -5.98 11.01 -7.17
N SER A 156 -5.56 9.76 -7.36
CA SER A 156 -5.34 9.19 -8.68
C SER A 156 -5.35 7.66 -8.62
N PHE A 157 -5.58 7.06 -9.77
CA PHE A 157 -5.50 5.63 -9.98
C PHE A 157 -4.74 5.37 -11.28
N VAL A 158 -3.80 4.44 -11.24
CA VAL A 158 -3.08 3.95 -12.43
C VAL A 158 -3.40 2.45 -12.55
N PRO A 159 -4.10 2.02 -13.61
CA PRO A 159 -4.46 0.62 -13.78
C PRO A 159 -3.21 -0.23 -14.04
N ARG A 160 -3.24 -1.51 -13.65
CA ARG A 160 -2.07 -2.40 -13.68
C ARG A 160 -1.35 -2.41 -15.03
N GLU A 161 -2.10 -2.36 -16.12
CA GLU A 161 -1.59 -2.39 -17.50
C GLU A 161 -0.68 -1.19 -17.82
N LYS A 162 -0.87 -0.08 -17.12
CA LYS A 162 -0.03 1.14 -17.24
C LYS A 162 1.08 1.19 -16.21
N VAL A 163 1.04 0.35 -15.18
CA VAL A 163 2.05 0.26 -14.12
C VAL A 163 3.17 -0.69 -14.52
N CYS A 164 2.79 -1.84 -15.08
CA CYS A 164 3.69 -2.75 -15.76
C CYS A 164 3.09 -2.99 -17.14
N GLU A 165 3.70 -2.43 -18.19
CA GLU A 165 3.38 -2.83 -19.57
C GLU A 165 3.46 -4.37 -19.61
N PRO A 166 2.42 -5.08 -20.10
CA PRO A 166 2.54 -6.50 -20.30
C PRO A 166 3.71 -6.74 -21.25
N PHE A 167 4.66 -7.60 -20.85
CA PHE A 167 5.50 -8.23 -21.85
C PHE A 167 4.55 -9.06 -22.70
N GLU A 168 4.19 -8.54 -23.87
CA GLU A 168 3.56 -9.32 -24.91
C GLU A 168 4.56 -10.43 -25.24
N ALA A 169 4.30 -11.63 -24.71
CA ALA A 169 5.10 -12.79 -25.08
C ALA A 169 4.89 -13.01 -26.58
N PRO A 170 5.96 -13.13 -27.39
CA PRO A 170 5.84 -13.45 -28.80
C PRO A 170 5.14 -14.79 -29.03
#